data_AF-A0A318YEV3-F1
#
_entry.id   AF-A0A318YEV3-F1
#
_cell.length_a   1.000
_cell.length_b   1.000
_cell.length_c   1.000
_cell.angle_alpha   90.00
_cell.angle_beta   90.00
_cell.angle_gamma   90.00
#
_symmetry.space_group_name_H-M   'P 1'
#
loop_
_entity.id
_entity.type
_entity.pdbx_description
1 polymer ?
#
loop_
_entity_poly.entity_id
_entity_poly.type
_entity_poly.pdbx_seq_one_letter_code
_entity_poly.pdbx_strand_id
1 'polypeptide(L)'
;MTTLSPLTRRLYKLPHPPIPPSSSSHTTLPSFLAHASRTSLPPTSTTYIGTHYEYTIQSTLRSSALLLHRTGGRSDAGTDLVGTWHLPAHEHPPRVLVQCKALKTKLGPNIVRELEGTFASAPVGWRGTGVIGMLVSPREATRGVREALTRSRFPLVWCLVGLEGRVRQVLWNERVEGVVGDGLGVGVVYRADAGEQDAEARVTWDGEEVPGVDEVVERMEVMQRRWFELWGVGEERWEEVLGVVERLFPFEKPLLYARDGRVSGLSEEEREVVRGEL
;
A
#
# COMPACT_ATOMS: atom_id res chain seq x y z
N MET A 1 -6.49 -3.14 13.48
CA MET A 1 -6.03 -2.78 12.12
C MET A 1 -7.19 -2.10 11.44
N THR A 2 -7.02 -0.86 11.03
CA THR A 2 -8.07 -0.09 10.34
C THR A 2 -8.25 -0.69 8.95
N THR A 3 -9.47 -1.13 8.66
CA THR A 3 -9.87 -1.67 7.36
C THR A 3 -10.86 -0.71 6.71
N LEU A 4 -10.62 -0.36 5.45
CA LEU A 4 -11.57 0.44 4.68
C LEU A 4 -12.93 -0.26 4.56
N SER A 5 -14.00 0.48 4.79
CA SER A 5 -15.37 0.01 4.55
C SER A 5 -15.61 -0.26 3.05
N PRO A 6 -16.61 -1.10 2.69
CA PRO A 6 -17.00 -1.28 1.29
C PRO A 6 -17.35 0.03 0.58
N LEU A 7 -18.06 0.93 1.27
CA LEU A 7 -18.40 2.27 0.78
C LEU A 7 -17.14 3.07 0.45
N THR A 8 -16.24 3.25 1.42
CA THR A 8 -15.01 4.02 1.23
C THR A 8 -14.16 3.43 0.11
N ARG A 9 -14.08 2.09 0.02
CA ARG A 9 -13.32 1.44 -1.05
C ARG A 9 -13.89 1.74 -2.43
N ARG A 10 -15.22 1.64 -2.62
CA ARG A 10 -15.87 1.91 -3.91
C ARG A 10 -15.78 3.40 -4.26
N LEU A 11 -16.08 4.28 -3.31
CA LEU A 11 -16.05 5.73 -3.48
C LEU A 11 -14.67 6.24 -3.95
N TYR A 12 -13.59 5.74 -3.36
CA TYR A 12 -12.21 6.09 -3.77
C TYR A 12 -11.65 5.22 -4.90
N LYS A 13 -12.46 4.32 -5.48
CA LYS A 13 -12.11 3.46 -6.63
C LYS A 13 -10.89 2.58 -6.34
N LEU A 14 -10.79 2.11 -5.11
CA LEU A 14 -9.68 1.29 -4.65
C LEU A 14 -9.94 -0.17 -4.99
N PRO A 15 -8.90 -0.94 -5.38
CA PRO A 15 -9.08 -2.35 -5.76
C PRO A 15 -9.56 -3.16 -4.55
N HIS A 16 -10.38 -4.19 -4.78
CA HIS A 16 -10.75 -5.11 -3.71
C HIS A 16 -9.54 -5.96 -3.31
N PRO A 17 -9.23 -6.09 -2.00
CA PRO A 17 -8.14 -6.95 -1.58
C PRO A 17 -8.44 -8.39 -2.01
N PRO A 18 -7.40 -9.20 -2.33
CA PRO A 18 -7.60 -10.60 -2.63
C PRO A 18 -8.31 -11.28 -1.47
N ILE A 19 -9.30 -12.11 -1.78
CA ILE A 19 -9.96 -12.92 -0.76
C ILE A 19 -8.90 -13.91 -0.25
N PRO A 20 -8.54 -13.88 1.06
CA PRO A 20 -7.62 -14.85 1.59
C PRO A 20 -8.19 -16.27 1.36
N PRO A 21 -7.35 -17.26 1.04
CA PRO A 21 -7.83 -18.61 0.79
C PRO A 21 -8.66 -19.10 1.99
N SER A 22 -9.73 -19.85 1.73
CA SER A 22 -10.61 -20.39 2.78
C SER A 22 -9.88 -21.29 3.78
N SER A 23 -8.71 -21.82 3.40
CA SER A 23 -7.80 -22.58 4.26
C SER A 23 -6.88 -21.73 5.13
N SER A 24 -6.90 -20.39 5.00
CA SER A 24 -6.06 -19.50 5.80
C SER A 24 -6.58 -19.47 7.25
N SER A 25 -5.79 -20.03 8.15
CA SER A 25 -6.12 -20.09 9.58
C SER A 25 -5.77 -18.82 10.36
N HIS A 26 -5.22 -17.82 9.68
CA HIS A 26 -4.78 -16.56 10.25
C HIS A 26 -4.85 -15.43 9.22
N THR A 27 -5.10 -14.20 9.70
CA THR A 27 -5.20 -12.99 8.87
C THR A 27 -4.44 -11.80 9.48
N THR A 28 -3.94 -11.95 10.70
CA THR A 28 -3.17 -10.95 11.45
C THR A 28 -2.01 -11.61 12.19
N LEU A 29 -1.00 -10.82 12.60
CA LEU A 29 0.13 -11.33 13.39
C LEU A 29 -0.33 -12.06 14.67
N PRO A 30 -1.23 -11.51 15.51
CA PRO A 30 -1.71 -12.23 16.69
C PRO A 30 -2.39 -13.56 16.37
N SER A 31 -3.25 -13.59 15.33
CA SER A 31 -3.90 -14.84 14.91
C SER A 31 -2.91 -15.88 14.37
N PHE A 32 -1.83 -15.44 13.71
CA PHE A 32 -0.76 -16.31 13.24
C PHE A 32 0.06 -16.87 14.39
N LEU A 33 0.42 -16.05 15.39
CA LEU A 33 1.14 -16.52 16.58
C LEU A 33 0.31 -17.55 17.37
N ALA A 34 -1.00 -17.30 17.52
CA ALA A 34 -1.92 -18.27 18.12
C ALA A 34 -2.00 -19.57 17.32
N HIS A 35 -2.05 -19.49 15.98
CA HIS A 35 -2.00 -20.66 15.11
C HIS A 35 -0.69 -21.44 15.28
N ALA A 36 0.45 -20.77 15.19
CA ALA A 36 1.77 -21.37 15.30
C ALA A 36 1.97 -22.07 16.64
N SER A 37 1.46 -21.46 17.74
CA SER A 37 1.45 -22.11 19.05
C SER A 37 0.58 -23.36 19.08
N ARG A 38 -0.62 -23.31 18.50
CA ARG A 38 -1.57 -24.43 18.48
C ARG A 38 -1.09 -25.61 17.62
N THR A 39 -0.37 -25.34 16.54
CA THR A 39 0.16 -26.36 15.62
C THR A 39 1.61 -26.73 15.91
N SER A 40 2.21 -26.17 16.97
CA SER A 40 3.62 -26.36 17.33
C SER A 40 4.58 -26.05 16.17
N LEU A 41 4.26 -25.04 15.36
CA LEU A 41 5.10 -24.61 14.25
C LEU A 41 6.42 -24.04 14.80
N PRO A 42 7.60 -24.62 14.46
CA PRO A 42 8.86 -24.18 15.04
C PRO A 42 9.20 -22.74 14.62
N PRO A 43 9.57 -21.84 15.57
CA PRO A 43 9.98 -20.46 15.26
C PRO A 43 11.21 -20.35 14.34
N THR A 44 12.00 -21.42 14.25
CA THR A 44 13.19 -21.52 13.40
C THR A 44 12.88 -21.98 11.97
N SER A 45 11.65 -22.42 11.70
CA SER A 45 11.24 -22.88 10.38
C SER A 45 11.15 -21.72 9.39
N THR A 46 11.43 -21.99 8.11
CA THR A 46 11.30 -21.00 7.04
C THR A 46 9.88 -20.47 6.92
N THR A 47 8.88 -21.33 7.09
CA THR A 47 7.46 -20.95 7.08
C THR A 47 7.14 -19.97 8.20
N TYR A 48 7.61 -20.22 9.43
CA TYR A 48 7.38 -19.30 10.54
C TYR A 48 8.05 -17.95 10.30
N ILE A 49 9.33 -17.97 9.96
CA ILE A 49 10.13 -16.75 9.76
C ILE A 49 9.54 -15.90 8.62
N GLY A 50 9.21 -16.52 7.49
CA GLY A 50 8.61 -15.84 6.34
C GLY A 50 7.25 -15.23 6.70
N THR A 51 6.34 -16.03 7.24
CA THR A 51 4.98 -15.57 7.58
C THR A 51 5.00 -14.47 8.65
N HIS A 52 5.85 -14.61 9.68
CA HIS A 52 6.03 -13.57 10.69
C HIS A 52 6.56 -12.27 10.07
N TYR A 53 7.56 -12.39 9.18
CA TYR A 53 8.14 -11.24 8.52
C TYR A 53 7.14 -10.53 7.62
N GLU A 54 6.34 -11.25 6.83
CA GLU A 54 5.26 -10.68 6.00
C GLU A 54 4.29 -9.84 6.85
N TYR A 55 3.85 -10.34 8.00
CA TYR A 55 3.01 -9.57 8.92
C TYR A 55 3.73 -8.38 9.55
N THR A 56 5.02 -8.53 9.84
CA THR A 56 5.86 -7.42 10.33
C THR A 56 5.92 -6.31 9.29
N ILE A 57 6.14 -6.64 8.02
CA ILE A 57 6.17 -5.68 6.90
C ILE A 57 4.80 -5.04 6.69
N GLN A 58 3.72 -5.83 6.71
CA GLN A 58 2.35 -5.32 6.62
C GLN A 58 2.06 -4.25 7.67
N SER A 59 2.56 -4.43 8.90
CA SER A 59 2.40 -3.46 10.00
C SER A 59 3.36 -2.27 9.87
N THR A 60 4.63 -2.53 9.58
CA THR A 60 5.71 -1.52 9.55
C THR A 60 5.43 -0.44 8.49
N LEU A 61 5.07 -0.88 7.28
CA LEU A 61 4.92 0.01 6.14
C LEU A 61 3.66 0.88 6.21
N ARG A 62 2.77 0.67 7.19
CA ARG A 62 1.66 1.59 7.49
C ARG A 62 2.14 3.00 7.76
N SER A 63 3.29 3.15 8.42
CA SER A 63 3.94 4.45 8.68
C SER A 63 4.40 5.18 7.41
N SER A 64 4.51 4.46 6.28
CA SER A 64 4.88 4.99 4.98
C SER A 64 3.68 5.09 4.04
N ALA A 65 2.48 5.31 4.59
CA ALA A 65 1.22 5.41 3.85
C ALA A 65 0.81 4.17 3.02
N LEU A 66 1.29 2.98 3.35
CA LEU A 66 0.96 1.74 2.62
C LEU A 66 -0.18 0.96 3.30
N LEU A 67 -1.27 0.73 2.57
CA LEU A 67 -2.36 -0.15 3.00
C LEU A 67 -2.18 -1.52 2.35
N LEU A 68 -1.59 -2.46 3.08
CA LEU A 68 -1.21 -3.77 2.56
C LEU A 68 -2.12 -4.89 3.07
N HIS A 69 -2.36 -5.86 2.21
CA HIS A 69 -3.10 -7.09 2.45
C HIS A 69 -2.23 -8.29 2.09
N ARG A 70 -2.09 -9.23 3.02
CA ARG A 70 -1.40 -10.48 2.76
C ARG A 70 -2.20 -11.34 1.79
N THR A 71 -1.55 -11.86 0.76
CA THR A 71 -2.17 -12.71 -0.26
C THR A 71 -2.10 -14.19 0.12
N GLY A 72 -1.01 -14.61 0.77
CA GLY A 72 -0.82 -15.89 1.45
C GLY A 72 -1.12 -17.16 0.64
N GLY A 73 -0.12 -18.01 0.41
CA GLY A 73 -0.36 -19.40 0.00
C GLY A 73 0.66 -19.92 -1.01
N ARG A 74 0.65 -21.23 -1.25
CA ARG A 74 1.61 -21.94 -2.13
C ARG A 74 1.49 -21.57 -3.63
N SER A 75 0.59 -20.66 -3.99
CA SER A 75 0.24 -20.28 -5.37
C SER A 75 0.21 -18.76 -5.61
N ASP A 76 0.86 -17.98 -4.75
CA ASP A 76 0.88 -16.51 -4.82
C ASP A 76 1.78 -15.92 -5.93
N ALA A 77 2.36 -16.80 -6.75
CA ALA A 77 3.26 -16.47 -7.86
C ALA A 77 4.40 -15.51 -7.46
N GLY A 78 4.83 -15.55 -6.19
CA GLY A 78 5.92 -14.74 -5.65
C GLY A 78 5.51 -13.36 -5.11
N THR A 79 4.21 -13.06 -4.99
CA THR A 79 3.71 -11.83 -4.35
C THR A 79 3.15 -12.14 -2.96
N ASP A 80 3.81 -11.67 -1.92
CA ASP A 80 3.42 -11.99 -0.53
C ASP A 80 2.35 -11.02 0.02
N LEU A 81 2.43 -9.74 -0.36
CA LEU A 81 1.43 -8.72 -0.02
C LEU A 81 1.03 -7.91 -1.26
N VAL A 82 -0.20 -7.42 -1.28
CA VAL A 82 -0.67 -6.43 -2.26
C VAL A 82 -1.40 -5.30 -1.58
N GLY A 83 -1.40 -4.12 -2.18
CA GLY A 83 -2.06 -2.98 -1.55
C GLY A 83 -2.03 -1.70 -2.36
N THR A 84 -2.22 -0.58 -1.67
CA THR A 84 -2.19 0.77 -2.24
C THR A 84 -1.24 1.65 -1.45
N TRP A 85 -0.56 2.57 -2.14
CA TRP A 85 0.35 3.54 -1.55
C TRP A 85 -0.27 4.93 -1.58
N HIS A 86 -0.69 5.44 -0.42
CA HIS A 86 -1.46 6.67 -0.32
C HIS A 86 -0.57 7.90 -0.08
N LEU A 87 0.22 8.23 -1.10
CA LEU A 87 1.09 9.41 -1.05
C LEU A 87 0.27 10.71 -1.07
N PRO A 88 0.74 11.78 -0.41
CA PRO A 88 0.16 13.11 -0.58
C PRO A 88 0.09 13.53 -2.05
N ALA A 89 -0.85 14.42 -2.39
CA ALA A 89 -1.13 14.88 -3.75
C ALA A 89 -1.62 13.81 -4.74
N HIS A 90 -1.78 12.55 -4.30
CA HIS A 90 -2.31 11.46 -5.12
C HIS A 90 -3.76 11.15 -4.74
N GLU A 91 -4.69 11.65 -5.53
CA GLU A 91 -6.10 11.29 -5.38
C GLU A 91 -6.31 9.81 -5.68
N HIS A 92 -5.54 9.23 -6.62
CA HIS A 92 -5.53 7.80 -6.90
C HIS A 92 -4.22 7.20 -6.42
N PRO A 93 -4.23 6.39 -5.34
CA PRO A 93 -3.01 5.81 -4.83
C PRO A 93 -2.48 4.75 -5.82
N PRO A 94 -1.18 4.75 -6.13
CA PRO A 94 -0.54 3.66 -6.85
C PRO A 94 -0.81 2.31 -6.20
N ARG A 95 -0.92 1.28 -7.04
CA ARG A 95 -1.04 -0.11 -6.60
C ARG A 95 0.34 -0.65 -6.30
N VAL A 96 0.47 -1.49 -5.29
CA VAL A 96 1.75 -2.10 -4.91
C VAL A 96 1.67 -3.62 -4.86
N LEU A 97 2.67 -4.28 -5.43
CA LEU A 97 2.96 -5.71 -5.31
C LEU A 97 4.20 -5.83 -4.43
N VAL A 98 4.09 -6.51 -3.29
CA VAL A 98 5.18 -6.60 -2.32
C VAL A 98 5.66 -8.04 -2.20
N GLN A 99 6.97 -8.21 -2.36
CA GLN A 99 7.66 -9.46 -2.09
C GLN A 99 8.57 -9.30 -0.86
N CYS A 100 8.41 -10.20 0.11
CA CYS A 100 9.13 -10.22 1.38
C CYS A 100 10.18 -11.35 1.36
N LYS A 101 11.46 -11.01 1.57
CA LYS A 101 12.57 -11.99 1.57
C LYS A 101 13.37 -11.93 2.86
N ALA A 102 12.94 -12.73 3.84
CA ALA A 102 13.59 -12.90 5.15
C ALA A 102 14.72 -13.95 5.14
N LEU A 103 15.70 -13.83 4.22
CA LEU A 103 16.80 -14.80 4.11
C LEU A 103 17.99 -14.45 5.02
N LYS A 104 18.71 -15.50 5.48
CA LYS A 104 19.96 -15.32 6.24
C LYS A 104 21.12 -14.85 5.36
N THR A 105 21.11 -15.19 4.08
CA THR A 105 22.15 -14.86 3.11
C THR A 105 21.89 -13.53 2.42
N LYS A 106 22.94 -12.96 1.80
CA LYS A 106 22.80 -11.78 0.94
C LYS A 106 21.95 -12.10 -0.28
N LEU A 107 21.17 -11.13 -0.73
CA LEU A 107 20.31 -11.25 -1.91
C LEU A 107 21.07 -10.83 -3.17
N GLY A 108 21.06 -11.69 -4.18
CA GLY A 108 21.65 -11.44 -5.50
C GLY A 108 20.67 -10.75 -6.45
N PRO A 109 21.09 -10.32 -7.65
CA PRO A 109 20.22 -9.63 -8.61
C PRO A 109 19.04 -10.48 -9.14
N ASN A 110 19.07 -11.81 -8.96
CA ASN A 110 18.02 -12.72 -9.44
C ASN A 110 16.64 -12.42 -8.83
N ILE A 111 16.59 -11.97 -7.58
CA ILE A 111 15.34 -11.60 -6.90
C ILE A 111 14.65 -10.38 -7.52
N VAL A 112 15.38 -9.47 -8.17
CA VAL A 112 14.76 -8.37 -8.91
C VAL A 112 14.00 -8.93 -10.11
N ARG A 113 14.61 -9.87 -10.85
CA ARG A 113 13.95 -10.55 -11.99
C ARG A 113 12.77 -11.42 -11.53
N GLU A 114 12.88 -12.03 -10.36
CA GLU A 114 11.78 -12.76 -9.74
C GLU A 114 10.60 -11.82 -9.47
N LEU A 115 10.85 -10.65 -8.89
CA LEU A 115 9.84 -9.62 -8.68
C LEU A 115 9.26 -9.09 -10.01
N GLU A 116 10.08 -8.86 -11.04
CA GLU A 116 9.57 -8.47 -12.37
C GLU A 116 8.56 -9.49 -12.93
N GLY A 117 8.80 -10.78 -12.69
CA GLY A 117 7.91 -11.85 -13.09
C GLY A 117 6.51 -11.77 -12.46
N THR A 118 6.38 -11.14 -11.29
CA THR A 118 5.09 -11.05 -10.59
C THR A 118 4.11 -10.08 -11.23
N PHE A 119 4.59 -9.13 -12.03
CA PHE A 119 3.70 -8.20 -12.74
C PHE A 119 2.79 -8.91 -13.75
N ALA A 120 3.29 -9.97 -14.40
CA ALA A 120 2.52 -10.77 -15.35
C ALA A 120 1.43 -11.61 -14.66
N SER A 121 1.71 -12.09 -13.45
CA SER A 121 0.81 -12.93 -12.64
C SER A 121 0.01 -12.14 -11.60
N ALA A 122 0.12 -10.80 -11.60
CA ALA A 122 -0.47 -9.94 -10.58
C ALA A 122 -1.99 -10.20 -10.44
N PRO A 123 -2.57 -10.08 -9.23
CA PRO A 123 -4.00 -10.25 -9.03
C PRO A 123 -4.85 -9.25 -9.82
N VAL A 124 -6.13 -9.56 -10.02
CA VAL A 124 -7.10 -8.61 -10.59
C VAL A 124 -7.12 -7.34 -9.73
N GLY A 125 -7.05 -6.18 -10.37
CA GLY A 125 -6.93 -4.89 -9.68
C GLY A 125 -5.48 -4.43 -9.43
N TRP A 126 -4.48 -5.29 -9.66
CA TRP A 126 -3.03 -4.95 -9.60
C TRP A 126 -2.31 -5.18 -10.93
N ARG A 127 -3.04 -5.11 -12.04
CA ARG A 127 -2.48 -5.22 -13.40
C ARG A 127 -2.51 -3.85 -14.10
N GLY A 128 -1.62 -3.70 -15.08
CA GLY A 128 -1.58 -2.53 -15.96
C GLY A 128 -0.71 -1.40 -15.43
N THR A 129 -1.07 -0.17 -15.78
CA THR A 129 -0.32 1.04 -15.42
C THR A 129 -0.51 1.41 -13.96
N GLY A 130 0.47 2.12 -13.39
CA GLY A 130 0.39 2.62 -12.01
C GLY A 130 0.56 1.54 -10.93
N VAL A 131 1.17 0.40 -11.29
CA VAL A 131 1.52 -0.67 -10.36
C VAL A 131 3.01 -0.60 -10.08
N ILE A 132 3.40 -0.61 -8.80
CA ILE A 132 4.78 -0.56 -8.32
C ILE A 132 5.13 -1.92 -7.69
N GLY A 133 6.29 -2.46 -8.02
CA GLY A 133 6.85 -3.64 -7.38
C GLY A 133 7.74 -3.23 -6.22
N MET A 134 7.59 -3.86 -5.07
CA MET A 134 8.38 -3.57 -3.87
C MET A 134 9.02 -4.84 -3.34
N LEU A 135 10.34 -4.85 -3.21
CA LEU A 135 11.05 -5.91 -2.54
C LEU A 135 11.50 -5.47 -1.15
N VAL A 136 11.14 -6.24 -0.14
CA VAL A 136 11.43 -5.95 1.26
C VAL A 136 12.29 -7.04 1.86
N SER A 137 13.40 -6.66 2.49
CA SER A 137 14.35 -7.61 3.07
C SER A 137 15.05 -7.03 4.30
N PRO A 138 15.46 -7.85 5.29
CA PRO A 138 16.33 -7.41 6.37
C PRO A 138 17.81 -7.34 5.95
N ARG A 139 18.10 -7.51 4.66
CA ARG A 139 19.47 -7.51 4.10
C ARG A 139 19.65 -6.31 3.18
N GLU A 140 20.82 -5.69 3.25
CA GLU A 140 21.16 -4.57 2.37
C GLU A 140 21.12 -4.96 0.89
N ALA A 141 20.70 -4.03 0.04
CA ALA A 141 20.80 -4.17 -1.40
C ALA A 141 22.27 -4.27 -1.81
N THR A 142 22.68 -5.43 -2.31
CA THR A 142 24.00 -5.62 -2.91
C THR A 142 24.16 -4.73 -4.15
N ARG A 143 25.40 -4.48 -4.58
CA ARG A 143 25.67 -3.75 -5.82
C ARG A 143 24.89 -4.33 -7.01
N GLY A 144 24.89 -5.67 -7.15
CA GLY A 144 24.14 -6.33 -8.21
C GLY A 144 22.63 -6.09 -8.15
N VAL A 145 22.05 -6.07 -6.95
CA VAL A 145 20.63 -5.71 -6.75
C VAL A 145 20.36 -4.27 -7.15
N ARG A 146 21.18 -3.30 -6.71
CA ARG A 146 21.02 -1.87 -7.06
C ARG A 146 21.11 -1.65 -8.57
N GLU A 147 22.08 -2.30 -9.21
CA GLU A 147 22.24 -2.26 -10.67
C GLU A 147 21.06 -2.92 -11.41
N ALA A 148 20.52 -4.03 -10.90
CA ALA A 148 19.35 -4.68 -11.48
C ALA A 148 18.09 -3.82 -11.33
N LEU A 149 17.88 -3.20 -10.15
CA LEU A 149 16.79 -2.27 -9.87
C LEU A 149 16.82 -1.10 -10.86
N THR A 150 18.00 -0.49 -11.04
CA THR A 150 18.21 0.66 -11.94
C THR A 150 17.91 0.31 -13.40
N ARG A 151 18.29 -0.89 -13.86
CA ARG A 151 18.07 -1.33 -15.26
C ARG A 151 16.66 -1.85 -15.52
N SER A 152 15.86 -2.08 -14.49
CA SER A 152 14.51 -2.62 -14.66
C SER A 152 13.64 -1.66 -15.45
N ARG A 153 12.79 -2.21 -16.32
CA ARG A 153 11.77 -1.44 -17.02
C ARG A 153 10.50 -1.23 -16.18
N PHE A 154 10.40 -1.94 -15.06
CA PHE A 154 9.28 -1.83 -14.14
C PHE A 154 9.58 -0.78 -13.06
N PRO A 155 8.55 -0.09 -12.52
CA PRO A 155 8.67 0.75 -11.34
C PRO A 155 8.92 -0.11 -10.11
N LEU A 156 10.17 -0.10 -9.62
CA LEU A 156 10.61 -0.97 -8.54
C LEU A 156 11.16 -0.19 -7.35
N VAL A 157 10.80 -0.66 -6.15
CA VAL A 157 11.26 -0.16 -4.85
C VAL A 157 12.00 -1.28 -4.10
N TRP A 158 13.09 -0.93 -3.44
CA TRP A 158 13.78 -1.74 -2.45
C TRP A 158 13.61 -1.15 -1.06
N CYS A 159 13.18 -1.96 -0.10
CA CYS A 159 13.11 -1.57 1.30
C CYS A 159 13.99 -2.49 2.16
N LEU A 160 14.96 -1.89 2.87
CA LEU A 160 15.67 -2.56 3.96
C LEU A 160 14.85 -2.38 5.23
N VAL A 161 14.19 -3.46 5.67
CA VAL A 161 13.39 -3.46 6.89
C VAL A 161 13.86 -4.57 7.80
N GLY A 162 14.33 -4.21 8.99
CA GLY A 162 14.80 -5.15 10.00
C GLY A 162 13.70 -6.12 10.46
N LEU A 163 14.09 -7.26 11.04
CA LEU A 163 13.13 -8.23 11.57
C LEU A 163 12.29 -7.66 12.73
N GLU A 164 12.79 -6.61 13.37
CA GLU A 164 12.12 -5.83 14.40
C GLU A 164 11.07 -4.84 13.84
N GLY A 165 10.92 -4.73 12.52
CA GLY A 165 9.98 -3.82 11.89
C GLY A 165 10.45 -2.37 11.82
N ARG A 166 11.75 -2.14 11.66
CA ARG A 166 12.32 -0.79 11.45
C ARG A 166 12.79 -0.62 10.01
N VAL A 167 12.39 0.49 9.39
CA VAL A 167 12.83 0.83 8.04
C VAL A 167 14.20 1.51 8.13
N ARG A 168 15.21 0.93 7.47
CA ARG A 168 16.59 1.44 7.51
C ARG A 168 17.02 2.12 6.22
N GLN A 169 16.43 1.72 5.09
CA GLN A 169 16.72 2.30 3.78
C GLN A 169 15.57 2.02 2.83
N VAL A 170 15.26 3.00 1.98
CA VAL A 170 14.35 2.85 0.85
C VAL A 170 15.10 3.34 -0.39
N LEU A 171 15.03 2.59 -1.49
CA LEU A 171 15.61 2.93 -2.79
C LEU A 171 14.57 2.67 -3.86
N TRP A 172 14.59 3.41 -4.96
CA TRP A 172 13.77 3.13 -6.13
C TRP A 172 14.52 3.44 -7.41
N ASN A 173 13.97 3.03 -8.55
CA ASN A 173 14.43 3.46 -9.86
C ASN A 173 13.57 4.60 -10.40
N GLU A 174 14.07 5.28 -11.46
CA GLU A 174 13.39 6.40 -12.16
C GLU A 174 11.94 6.07 -12.60
N ARG A 175 11.61 4.78 -12.75
CA ARG A 175 10.28 4.36 -13.19
C ARG A 175 9.22 4.58 -12.12
N VAL A 176 9.61 4.57 -10.84
CA VAL A 176 8.71 4.89 -9.72
C VAL A 176 8.29 6.36 -9.80
N GLU A 177 9.21 7.28 -10.07
CA GLU A 177 8.91 8.72 -10.27
C GLU A 177 7.97 8.93 -11.47
N GLY A 178 8.10 8.12 -12.53
CA GLY A 178 7.11 8.12 -13.62
C GLY A 178 5.69 7.70 -13.21
N VAL A 179 5.53 7.01 -12.07
CA VAL A 179 4.22 6.60 -11.52
C VAL A 179 3.72 7.57 -10.45
N VAL A 180 4.61 8.07 -9.60
CA VAL A 180 4.24 8.87 -8.42
C VAL A 180 4.66 10.33 -8.49
N GLY A 181 5.35 10.76 -9.55
CA GLY A 181 5.96 12.09 -9.64
C GLY A 181 7.23 12.25 -8.82
N ASP A 182 7.78 13.48 -8.87
CA ASP A 182 9.13 13.80 -8.36
C ASP A 182 9.16 14.19 -6.87
N GLY A 183 8.01 14.23 -6.20
CA GLY A 183 7.91 14.62 -4.79
C GLY A 183 8.37 13.54 -3.82
N LEU A 184 8.53 12.28 -4.26
CA LEU A 184 8.91 11.17 -3.40
C LEU A 184 10.36 11.32 -2.90
N GLY A 185 10.56 11.21 -1.58
CA GLY A 185 11.87 11.30 -0.95
C GLY A 185 12.06 10.34 0.22
N VAL A 186 13.26 10.37 0.81
CA VAL A 186 13.60 9.67 2.06
C VAL A 186 14.24 10.65 3.03
N GLY A 187 13.63 10.80 4.20
CA GLY A 187 14.21 11.45 5.37
C GLY A 187 14.87 10.44 6.30
N VAL A 188 15.77 10.91 7.15
CA VAL A 188 16.42 10.09 8.19
C VAL A 188 16.14 10.70 9.54
N VAL A 189 15.55 9.91 10.44
CA VAL A 189 15.28 10.30 11.83
C VAL A 189 16.27 9.59 12.74
N TYR A 190 16.94 10.37 13.59
CA TYR A 190 17.85 9.87 14.61
C TYR A 190 17.12 9.83 15.96
N ARG A 191 17.25 8.73 16.71
CA ARG A 191 16.78 8.70 18.10
C ARG A 191 17.78 9.45 19.00
N ALA A 192 17.26 10.28 19.89
CA ALA A 192 18.03 11.21 20.72
C ALA A 192 19.12 10.54 21.58
N ASP A 193 19.04 9.23 21.84
CA ASP A 193 19.94 8.51 22.75
C ASP A 193 20.68 7.31 22.10
N ALA A 194 20.64 7.18 20.77
CA ALA A 194 21.26 6.05 20.08
C ALA A 194 22.11 6.55 18.91
N GLY A 195 23.34 6.04 18.78
CA GLY A 195 24.29 6.45 17.73
C GLY A 195 23.79 6.18 16.30
N GLU A 196 24.62 6.47 15.28
CA GLU A 196 24.29 6.30 13.84
C GLU A 196 23.61 4.96 13.48
N GLN A 197 23.85 3.91 14.26
CA GLN A 197 23.26 2.57 14.09
C GLN A 197 21.76 2.48 14.39
N ASP A 198 21.12 3.54 14.91
CA ASP A 198 19.69 3.56 15.24
C ASP A 198 18.87 4.56 14.41
N ALA A 199 19.45 5.05 13.31
CA ALA A 199 18.76 5.85 12.32
C ALA A 199 17.63 5.04 11.64
N GLU A 200 16.47 5.69 11.49
CA GLU A 200 15.29 5.14 10.82
C GLU A 200 14.98 5.97 9.57
N ALA A 201 14.82 5.30 8.43
CA ALA A 201 14.44 5.94 7.18
C ALA A 201 12.92 6.16 7.17
N ARG A 202 12.50 7.37 6.82
CA ARG A 202 11.09 7.76 6.64
C ARG A 202 10.84 8.15 5.20
N VAL A 203 9.72 7.70 4.65
CA VAL A 203 9.28 8.17 3.33
C VAL A 203 8.79 9.61 3.47
N THR A 204 9.18 10.48 2.55
CA THR A 204 8.76 11.88 2.51
C THR A 204 8.07 12.20 1.20
N TRP A 205 7.25 13.25 1.21
CA TRP A 205 6.66 13.87 0.03
C TRP A 205 6.95 15.37 0.05
N ASP A 206 7.61 15.88 -0.99
CA ASP A 206 8.09 17.27 -1.09
C ASP A 206 8.91 17.71 0.14
N GLY A 207 9.70 16.78 0.69
CA GLY A 207 10.56 17.00 1.86
C GLY A 207 9.88 16.80 3.22
N GLU A 208 8.56 16.67 3.27
CA GLU A 208 7.79 16.46 4.51
C GLU A 208 7.50 14.97 4.72
N GLU A 209 7.50 14.49 5.97
CA GLU A 209 7.16 13.09 6.27
C GLU A 209 5.74 12.77 5.80
N VAL A 210 5.56 11.64 5.10
CA VAL A 210 4.22 11.22 4.67
C VAL A 210 3.38 10.80 5.88
N PRO A 211 2.07 11.08 5.89
CA PRO A 211 1.20 10.61 6.96
C PRO A 211 1.16 9.07 6.99
N GLY A 212 0.97 8.52 8.18
CA GLY A 212 0.65 7.10 8.31
C GLY A 212 -0.67 6.77 7.62
N VAL A 213 -0.80 5.55 7.11
CA VAL A 213 -2.00 5.13 6.37
C VAL A 213 -3.27 5.18 7.21
N ASP A 214 -3.16 5.03 8.53
CA ASP A 214 -4.28 5.19 9.46
C ASP A 214 -4.84 6.62 9.43
N GLU A 215 -3.97 7.63 9.43
CA GLU A 215 -4.37 9.05 9.30
C GLU A 215 -4.97 9.33 7.91
N VAL A 216 -4.40 8.73 6.86
CA VAL A 216 -4.98 8.83 5.51
C VAL A 216 -6.40 8.26 5.49
N VAL A 217 -6.61 7.07 6.06
CA VAL A 217 -7.94 6.45 6.11
C VAL A 217 -8.93 7.30 6.89
N GLU A 218 -8.53 7.86 8.03
CA GLU A 218 -9.37 8.79 8.78
C GLU A 218 -9.74 10.03 7.94
N ARG A 219 -8.77 10.59 7.21
CA ARG A 219 -9.03 11.70 6.28
C ARG A 219 -9.99 11.31 5.17
N MET A 220 -9.87 10.10 4.62
CA MET A 220 -10.78 9.58 3.61
C MET A 220 -12.22 9.50 4.12
N GLU A 221 -12.42 9.07 5.37
CA GLU A 221 -13.74 9.01 6.01
C GLU A 221 -14.32 10.41 6.31
N VAL A 222 -13.47 11.38 6.67
CA VAL A 222 -13.91 12.78 6.80
C VAL A 222 -14.35 13.35 5.44
N MET A 223 -13.54 13.16 4.39
CA MET A 223 -13.89 13.67 3.05
C MET A 223 -15.07 12.92 2.44
N GLN A 224 -15.25 11.64 2.75
CA GLN A 224 -16.45 10.88 2.38
C GLN A 224 -17.70 11.56 2.94
N ARG A 225 -17.76 11.81 4.25
CA ARG A 225 -18.91 12.46 4.89
C ARG A 225 -19.23 13.81 4.26
N ARG A 226 -18.20 14.66 4.09
CA ARG A 226 -18.35 15.98 3.45
C ARG A 226 -18.81 15.89 1.99
N TRP A 227 -18.37 14.87 1.27
CA TRP A 227 -18.78 14.65 -0.11
C TRP A 227 -20.25 14.20 -0.18
N PHE A 228 -20.70 13.37 0.77
CA PHE A 228 -22.11 12.98 0.87
C PHE A 228 -23.05 14.15 1.20
N GLU A 229 -22.58 15.12 2.00
CA GLU A 229 -23.33 16.36 2.28
C GLU A 229 -23.71 17.13 1.01
N LEU A 230 -22.94 17.01 -0.09
CA LEU A 230 -23.25 17.67 -1.36
C LEU A 230 -24.57 17.20 -1.99
N TRP A 231 -24.99 15.98 -1.68
CA TRP A 231 -26.14 15.31 -2.28
C TRP A 231 -27.40 15.44 -1.43
N GLY A 232 -27.30 15.95 -0.20
CA GLY A 232 -28.44 16.10 0.70
C GLY A 232 -29.06 14.77 1.15
N VAL A 233 -28.34 13.65 0.99
CA VAL A 233 -28.76 12.31 1.41
C VAL A 233 -27.70 11.70 2.32
N GLY A 234 -28.13 10.85 3.26
CA GLY A 234 -27.22 10.22 4.20
C GLY A 234 -26.41 9.07 3.58
N GLU A 235 -25.33 8.69 4.24
CA GLU A 235 -24.44 7.60 3.80
C GLU A 235 -25.16 6.23 3.75
N GLU A 236 -26.31 6.08 4.41
CA GLU A 236 -27.11 4.85 4.35
C GLU A 236 -27.67 4.56 2.95
N ARG A 237 -27.83 5.60 2.10
CA ARG A 237 -28.27 5.47 0.69
C ARG A 237 -27.08 5.44 -0.29
N TRP A 238 -25.87 5.11 0.16
CA TRP A 238 -24.66 5.22 -0.65
C TRP A 238 -24.70 4.44 -1.97
N GLU A 239 -25.37 3.29 -2.04
CA GLU A 239 -25.47 2.50 -3.27
C GLU A 239 -26.22 3.23 -4.38
N GLU A 240 -27.26 3.99 -4.01
CA GLU A 240 -28.06 4.81 -4.92
C GLU A 240 -27.25 6.01 -5.40
N VAL A 241 -26.65 6.75 -4.47
CA VAL A 241 -25.79 7.91 -4.77
C VAL A 241 -24.66 7.52 -5.71
N LEU A 242 -23.92 6.46 -5.36
CA LEU A 242 -22.84 5.98 -6.21
C LEU A 242 -23.34 5.43 -7.53
N GLY A 243 -24.52 4.79 -7.57
CA GLY A 243 -25.12 4.32 -8.82
C GLY A 243 -25.41 5.45 -9.81
N VAL A 244 -25.91 6.59 -9.32
CA VAL A 244 -26.14 7.79 -10.15
C VAL A 244 -24.82 8.45 -10.53
N VAL A 245 -23.95 8.75 -9.55
CA VAL A 245 -22.69 9.46 -9.79
C VAL A 245 -21.77 8.66 -10.70
N GLU A 246 -21.60 7.35 -10.49
CA GLU A 246 -20.73 6.52 -11.35
C GLU A 246 -21.26 6.41 -12.78
N ARG A 247 -22.58 6.48 -12.97
CA ARG A 247 -23.21 6.46 -14.30
C ARG A 247 -23.01 7.78 -15.04
N LEU A 248 -23.21 8.92 -14.36
CA LEU A 248 -23.13 10.25 -14.97
C LEU A 248 -21.68 10.76 -15.06
N PHE A 249 -20.91 10.56 -14.00
CA PHE A 249 -19.53 11.03 -13.84
C PHE A 249 -18.62 9.89 -13.34
N PRO A 250 -18.25 8.92 -14.21
CA PRO A 250 -17.49 7.72 -13.82
C PRO A 250 -16.14 7.99 -13.15
N PHE A 251 -15.59 9.19 -13.26
CA PHE A 251 -14.33 9.60 -12.65
C PHE A 251 -14.49 10.44 -11.38
N GLU A 252 -15.70 10.90 -11.06
CA GLU A 252 -15.99 11.67 -9.84
C GLU A 252 -15.78 10.84 -8.57
N LYS A 253 -15.26 11.51 -7.54
CA LYS A 253 -14.99 10.98 -6.21
C LYS A 253 -14.63 12.14 -5.26
N PRO A 254 -14.57 11.90 -3.94
CA PRO A 254 -14.06 12.88 -3.01
C PRO A 254 -12.61 13.25 -3.31
N LEU A 255 -12.28 14.53 -3.19
CA LEU A 255 -10.93 15.04 -3.29
C LEU A 255 -10.29 15.06 -1.90
N LEU A 256 -9.18 14.33 -1.75
CA LEU A 256 -8.51 14.10 -0.49
C LEU A 256 -7.51 15.21 -0.13
N TYR A 257 -6.90 15.85 -1.13
CA TYR A 257 -5.82 16.82 -0.95
C TYR A 257 -6.07 18.18 -1.62
N ALA A 258 -7.33 18.49 -1.97
CA ALA A 258 -7.65 19.78 -2.59
C ALA A 258 -7.40 20.95 -1.61
N ARG A 259 -6.54 21.89 -2.02
CA ARG A 259 -6.06 23.00 -1.18
C ARG A 259 -7.09 24.11 -0.97
N ASP A 260 -8.06 24.23 -1.86
CA ASP A 260 -9.16 25.20 -1.81
C ASP A 260 -10.36 24.70 -0.98
N GLY A 261 -10.22 23.54 -0.32
CA GLY A 261 -11.24 22.98 0.57
C GLY A 261 -12.42 22.33 -0.16
N ARG A 262 -12.41 22.32 -1.50
CA ARG A 262 -13.42 21.62 -2.30
C ARG A 262 -13.33 20.11 -2.05
N VAL A 263 -14.47 19.45 -2.09
CA VAL A 263 -14.54 17.99 -1.86
C VAL A 263 -14.90 17.21 -3.11
N SER A 264 -15.31 17.89 -4.19
CA SER A 264 -15.73 17.29 -5.47
C SER A 264 -15.05 17.98 -6.64
N GLY A 265 -14.82 17.24 -7.72
CA GLY A 265 -14.34 17.80 -8.99
C GLY A 265 -15.45 18.43 -9.84
N LEU A 266 -16.72 18.15 -9.54
CA LEU A 266 -17.87 18.62 -10.30
C LEU A 266 -18.14 20.12 -10.07
N SER A 267 -18.57 20.78 -11.15
CA SER A 267 -19.20 22.10 -11.14
C SER A 267 -20.55 22.09 -10.43
N GLU A 268 -21.11 23.26 -10.16
CA GLU A 268 -22.42 23.34 -9.51
C GLU A 268 -23.54 22.84 -10.45
N GLU A 269 -23.45 23.14 -11.74
CA GLU A 269 -24.39 22.65 -12.75
C GLU A 269 -24.40 21.12 -12.84
N GLU A 270 -23.22 20.50 -12.83
CA GLU A 270 -23.09 19.04 -12.81
C GLU A 270 -23.66 18.42 -11.53
N ARG A 271 -23.49 19.08 -10.38
CA ARG A 271 -24.08 18.62 -9.11
C ARG A 271 -25.60 18.70 -9.13
N GLU A 272 -26.18 19.75 -9.71
CA GLU A 272 -27.63 19.86 -9.88
C GLU A 272 -28.19 18.74 -10.75
N VAL A 273 -27.46 18.34 -11.81
CA VAL A 273 -27.84 17.17 -12.61
C VAL A 273 -27.88 15.90 -11.77
N VAL A 274 -26.87 15.66 -10.93
CA VAL A 274 -26.87 14.50 -10.01
C VAL A 274 -28.04 14.59 -9.03
N ARG A 275 -28.27 15.74 -8.40
CA ARG A 275 -29.37 15.94 -7.44
C ARG A 275 -30.74 15.73 -8.07
N GLY A 276 -30.91 16.08 -9.34
CA GLY A 276 -32.16 15.84 -10.08
C GLY A 276 -32.45 14.36 -10.35
N GLU A 277 -31.45 13.47 -10.23
CA GLU A 277 -31.57 12.03 -10.43
C GLU A 277 -31.55 11.21 -9.11
N LEU A 278 -31.41 11.87 -7.95
CA LEU A 278 -31.42 11.29 -6.59
C LEU A 278 -32.76 11.51 -5.84
#